data_AF-A0A815X554-F1
#
_entry.id   AF-A0A815X554-F1
#
_cell.length_a   1.000
_cell.length_b   1.000
_cell.length_c   1.000
_cell.angle_alpha   90.00
_cell.angle_beta   90.00
_cell.angle_gamma   90.00
#
_symmetry.space_group_name_H-M   'P 1'
#
loop_
_entity.id
_entity.type
_entity.pdbx_description
1 polymer ?
#
loop_
_entity_poly.entity_id
_entity_poly.type
_entity_poly.pdbx_seq_one_letter_code
_entity_poly.pdbx_strand_id
1 'polypeptide(L)'
;MIPCIYCLTTKKDEEVYIKILHHIQAIGEKQGIYFNPLRLTCDFEISTMNAFTKVFPMIHIANCFFHYSQSLWRKVQELGLTRYVKYSTSSKDKTPTEDKKKANQWFLSAIGLALIPPNIIENTWTMAMDESTPDHHSSIKFNDYLVSTYVDSSSSRFHFNTWNVNDAIVNNMPRMNNHVEGYNNILGTLFPIHPHTYRFIELLRDEHLFQQHQAEQSKCFVPRGHKSSDDITAELLSLLKKYKKGELDGLQLSIQCGKAVKTKLVIK
;
A
#
# COMPACT_ATOMS: atom_id res chain seq x y z
N MET A 1 -6.02 11.65 10.98
CA MET A 1 -6.41 12.02 9.61
C MET A 1 -7.66 12.85 9.74
N ILE A 2 -7.82 13.88 8.91
CA ILE A 2 -9.05 14.67 8.90
C ILE A 2 -9.70 14.43 7.54
N PRO A 3 -10.89 13.82 7.47
CA PRO A 3 -11.62 13.67 6.22
C PRO A 3 -12.07 15.05 5.72
N CYS A 4 -11.70 15.40 4.50
CA CYS A 4 -12.04 16.70 3.92
C CYS A 4 -13.35 16.66 3.13
N ILE A 5 -13.60 15.56 2.41
CA ILE A 5 -14.70 15.44 1.45
C ILE A 5 -15.24 14.01 1.48
N TYR A 6 -16.57 13.88 1.51
CA TYR A 6 -17.27 12.61 1.35
C TYR A 6 -18.00 12.60 0.00
N CYS A 7 -17.77 11.57 -0.80
CA CYS A 7 -18.41 11.42 -2.10
C CYS A 7 -19.26 10.14 -2.09
N LEU A 8 -20.58 10.30 -2.23
CA LEU A 8 -21.48 9.17 -2.42
C LEU A 8 -21.77 9.01 -3.92
N THR A 9 -21.35 7.90 -4.50
CA THR A 9 -21.49 7.62 -5.93
C THR A 9 -22.20 6.30 -6.17
N THR A 10 -22.86 6.18 -7.31
CA THR A 10 -23.50 4.93 -7.76
C THR A 10 -22.59 4.07 -8.63
N LYS A 11 -21.46 4.64 -9.08
CA LYS A 11 -20.47 3.98 -9.94
C LYS A 11 -19.05 4.36 -9.50
N LYS A 12 -18.09 3.54 -9.94
CA LYS A 12 -16.65 3.69 -9.69
C LYS A 12 -15.84 3.74 -10.99
N ASP A 13 -16.37 4.48 -11.97
CA ASP A 13 -15.74 4.65 -13.28
C ASP A 13 -14.98 5.99 -13.38
N GLU A 14 -14.12 6.08 -14.39
CA GLU A 14 -13.22 7.22 -14.60
C GLU A 14 -14.01 8.53 -14.78
N GLU A 15 -15.11 8.51 -15.52
CA GLU A 15 -15.94 9.70 -15.77
C GLU A 15 -16.55 10.26 -14.49
N VAL A 16 -17.02 9.38 -13.59
CA VAL A 16 -17.54 9.79 -12.28
C VAL A 16 -16.44 10.42 -11.43
N TYR A 17 -15.24 9.85 -11.39
CA TYR A 17 -14.14 10.46 -10.65
C TYR A 17 -13.71 11.81 -11.23
N ILE A 18 -13.63 11.96 -12.55
CA ILE A 18 -13.34 13.26 -13.18
C ILE A 18 -14.36 14.32 -12.75
N LYS A 19 -15.66 13.97 -12.78
CA LYS A 19 -16.73 14.87 -12.33
C LYS A 19 -16.55 15.27 -10.87
N ILE A 20 -16.24 14.32 -9.99
CA ILE A 20 -15.94 14.59 -8.57
C ILE A 20 -14.79 15.58 -8.44
N LEU A 21 -13.67 15.36 -9.12
CA LEU A 21 -12.48 16.21 -9.02
C LEU A 21 -12.77 17.65 -9.47
N HIS A 22 -13.52 17.84 -10.56
CA HIS A 22 -13.93 19.19 -10.97
C HIS A 22 -14.89 19.86 -9.98
N HIS A 23 -15.78 19.10 -9.34
CA HIS A 23 -16.61 19.65 -8.25
C HIS A 23 -15.75 20.09 -7.07
N ILE A 24 -14.71 19.33 -6.73
CA ILE A 24 -13.76 19.68 -5.66
C ILE A 24 -13.01 20.96 -6.02
N GLN A 25 -12.52 21.11 -7.26
CA GLN A 25 -11.89 22.35 -7.73
C GLN A 25 -12.84 23.54 -7.60
N ALA A 26 -14.09 23.40 -8.06
CA ALA A 26 -15.09 24.47 -7.97
C ALA A 26 -15.46 24.84 -6.52
N ILE A 27 -15.51 23.87 -5.60
CA ILE A 27 -15.69 24.13 -4.17
C ILE A 27 -14.48 24.88 -3.61
N GLY A 28 -13.27 24.46 -3.97
CA GLY A 28 -12.03 25.11 -3.59
C GLY A 28 -11.99 26.57 -4.04
N GLU A 29 -12.25 26.84 -5.33
CA GLU A 29 -12.27 28.19 -5.89
C GLU A 29 -13.24 29.12 -5.17
N LYS A 30 -14.45 28.63 -4.84
CA LYS A 30 -15.44 29.39 -4.04
C LYS A 30 -14.94 29.74 -2.63
N GLN A 31 -14.01 28.97 -2.10
CA GLN A 31 -13.37 29.20 -0.80
C GLN A 31 -12.00 29.90 -0.92
N GLY A 32 -11.58 30.31 -2.12
CA GLY A 32 -10.26 30.89 -2.37
C GLY A 32 -9.10 29.88 -2.26
N ILE A 33 -9.39 28.58 -2.37
CA ILE A 33 -8.42 27.49 -2.30
C ILE A 33 -8.18 26.94 -3.71
N TYR A 34 -6.95 27.07 -4.20
CA TYR A 34 -6.55 26.41 -5.44
C TYR A 34 -6.22 24.93 -5.18
N PHE A 35 -7.16 24.04 -5.51
CA PHE A 35 -6.97 22.60 -5.33
C PHE A 35 -6.13 22.00 -6.45
N ASN A 36 -4.83 21.82 -6.20
CA ASN A 36 -3.86 21.21 -7.12
C ASN A 36 -2.91 20.26 -6.35
N PRO A 37 -3.31 19.00 -6.10
CA PRO A 37 -2.50 18.06 -5.34
C PRO A 37 -1.25 17.62 -6.12
N LEU A 38 -0.09 17.61 -5.44
CA LEU A 38 1.16 17.12 -6.02
C LEU A 38 1.31 15.60 -5.97
N ARG A 39 0.60 14.95 -5.05
CA ARG A 39 0.68 13.52 -4.80
C ARG A 39 -0.69 12.94 -4.51
N LEU A 40 -0.99 11.80 -5.12
CA LEU A 40 -2.14 10.97 -4.79
C LEU A 40 -1.64 9.67 -4.17
N THR A 41 -2.11 9.34 -2.98
CA THR A 41 -2.00 7.97 -2.44
C THR A 41 -3.35 7.29 -2.55
N CYS A 42 -3.44 6.22 -3.34
CA CYS A 42 -4.70 5.54 -3.61
C CYS A 42 -4.55 4.01 -3.71
N ASP A 43 -5.67 3.33 -3.88
CA ASP A 43 -5.71 1.90 -4.13
C ASP A 43 -5.32 1.60 -5.60
N PHE A 44 -5.23 0.32 -5.98
CA PHE A 44 -4.91 -0.12 -7.34
C PHE A 44 -6.13 -0.03 -8.28
N GLU A 45 -6.81 1.12 -8.27
CA GLU A 45 -8.01 1.39 -9.06
C GLU A 45 -7.66 2.25 -10.28
N ILE A 46 -7.67 1.63 -11.46
CA ILE A 46 -7.28 2.29 -12.73
C ILE A 46 -8.15 3.51 -13.03
N SER A 47 -9.46 3.43 -12.80
CA SER A 47 -10.39 4.55 -13.03
C SER A 47 -10.02 5.77 -12.18
N THR A 48 -9.66 5.57 -10.91
CA THR A 48 -9.18 6.64 -10.03
C THR A 48 -7.86 7.22 -10.53
N MET A 49 -6.88 6.36 -10.85
CA MET A 49 -5.56 6.80 -11.32
C MET A 49 -5.65 7.61 -12.63
N ASN A 50 -6.43 7.13 -13.58
CA ASN A 50 -6.65 7.82 -14.86
C ASN A 50 -7.34 9.17 -14.67
N ALA A 51 -8.40 9.21 -13.86
CA ALA A 51 -9.14 10.44 -13.58
C ALA A 51 -8.23 11.53 -12.98
N PHE A 52 -7.41 11.16 -11.98
CA PHE A 52 -6.46 12.10 -11.39
C PHE A 52 -5.37 12.54 -12.36
N THR A 53 -4.82 11.63 -13.18
CA THR A 53 -3.81 12.00 -14.19
C THR A 53 -4.40 12.95 -15.24
N LYS A 54 -5.66 12.75 -15.62
CA LYS A 54 -6.34 13.58 -16.62
C LYS A 54 -6.66 14.98 -16.10
N VAL A 55 -7.07 15.10 -14.83
CA VAL A 55 -7.38 16.40 -14.21
C VAL A 55 -6.12 17.11 -13.71
N PHE A 56 -5.10 16.37 -13.27
CA PHE A 56 -3.83 16.88 -12.74
C PHE A 56 -2.65 16.19 -13.44
N PRO A 57 -2.21 16.66 -14.62
CA PRO A 57 -1.18 15.97 -15.41
C PRO A 57 0.18 15.80 -14.73
N MET A 58 0.48 16.64 -13.73
CA MET A 58 1.76 16.62 -12.98
C MET A 58 1.67 15.82 -11.67
N ILE A 59 0.55 15.15 -11.40
CA ILE A 59 0.37 14.44 -10.13
C ILE A 59 1.25 13.20 -10.06
N HIS A 60 1.93 13.02 -8.92
CA HIS A 60 2.61 11.78 -8.63
C HIS A 60 1.65 10.78 -7.98
N ILE A 61 1.35 9.69 -8.67
CA ILE A 61 0.52 8.61 -8.14
C ILE A 61 1.38 7.63 -7.36
N ALA A 62 0.97 7.34 -6.13
CA ALA A 62 1.59 6.37 -5.24
C ALA A 62 0.52 5.38 -4.73
N ASN A 63 0.43 4.21 -5.35
CA ASN A 63 -0.40 3.13 -4.87
C ASN A 63 0.05 2.68 -3.47
N CYS A 64 -0.92 2.37 -2.62
CA CYS A 64 -0.64 2.04 -1.22
C CYS A 64 0.11 0.70 -1.07
N PHE A 65 1.21 0.72 -0.31
CA PHE A 65 1.99 -0.48 0.02
C PHE A 65 1.17 -1.58 0.72
N PHE A 66 0.17 -1.19 1.51
CA PHE A 66 -0.76 -2.13 2.14
C PHE A 66 -1.57 -2.91 1.09
N HIS A 67 -2.17 -2.21 0.14
CA HIS A 67 -2.97 -2.82 -0.94
C HIS A 67 -2.11 -3.64 -1.92
N TYR A 68 -0.85 -3.24 -2.13
CA TYR A 68 0.13 -4.05 -2.85
C TYR A 68 0.32 -5.39 -2.14
N SER A 69 0.72 -5.36 -0.87
CA SER A 69 0.96 -6.55 -0.05
C SER A 69 -0.27 -7.45 0.07
N GLN A 70 -1.45 -6.84 0.23
CA GLN A 70 -2.72 -7.55 0.31
C GLN A 70 -3.06 -8.25 -1.02
N SER A 71 -2.80 -7.62 -2.16
CA SER A 71 -3.00 -8.25 -3.48
C SER A 71 -2.11 -9.47 -3.66
N LEU A 72 -0.84 -9.40 -3.23
CA LEU A 72 0.07 -10.55 -3.24
C LEU A 72 -0.46 -11.69 -2.36
N TRP A 73 -0.91 -11.37 -1.14
CA TRP A 73 -1.45 -12.40 -0.23
C TRP A 73 -2.73 -13.04 -0.77
N ARG A 74 -3.66 -12.25 -1.33
CA ARG A 74 -4.86 -12.78 -1.99
C ARG A 74 -4.50 -13.74 -3.13
N LYS A 75 -3.48 -13.42 -3.93
CA LYS A 75 -3.02 -14.33 -5.00
C LYS A 75 -2.42 -15.63 -4.42
N VAL A 76 -1.67 -15.56 -3.33
CA VAL A 76 -1.20 -16.76 -2.61
C VAL A 76 -2.36 -17.63 -2.13
N GLN A 77 -3.43 -17.01 -1.61
CA GLN A 77 -4.64 -17.71 -1.17
C GLN A 77 -5.37 -18.37 -2.34
N GLU A 78 -5.60 -17.62 -3.42
CA GLU A 78 -6.25 -18.08 -4.66
C GLU A 78 -5.54 -19.31 -5.25
N LEU A 79 -4.21 -19.33 -5.20
CA LEU A 79 -3.37 -20.40 -5.74
C LEU A 79 -3.13 -21.58 -4.78
N GLY A 80 -3.70 -21.53 -3.57
CA GLY A 80 -3.55 -22.60 -2.56
C GLY A 80 -2.16 -22.71 -1.93
N LEU A 81 -1.38 -21.63 -1.95
CA LEU A 81 0.02 -21.60 -1.51
C LEU A 81 0.21 -21.27 -0.02
N THR A 82 -0.88 -21.02 0.71
CA THR A 82 -0.86 -20.62 2.13
C THR A 82 -0.16 -21.61 3.07
N ARG A 83 -0.14 -22.90 2.72
CA ARG A 83 0.56 -23.96 3.47
C ARG A 83 2.09 -23.90 3.39
N TYR A 84 2.61 -23.24 2.35
CA TYR A 84 4.05 -23.07 2.12
C TYR A 84 4.54 -21.72 2.66
N VAL A 85 3.72 -20.68 2.52
CA VAL A 85 4.05 -19.31 2.91
C VAL A 85 3.49 -18.98 4.29
N LYS A 86 4.36 -18.77 5.27
CA LYS A 86 3.93 -18.29 6.59
C LYS A 86 3.67 -16.79 6.55
N TYR A 87 2.42 -16.35 6.42
CA TYR A 87 2.09 -14.92 6.53
C TYR A 87 1.96 -14.44 7.98
N SER A 88 1.42 -15.30 8.87
CA SER A 88 1.24 -15.02 10.31
C SER A 88 2.25 -15.79 11.18
N THR A 89 2.65 -15.16 12.30
CA THR A 89 3.59 -15.70 13.29
C THR A 89 3.01 -16.81 14.17
N SER A 90 1.72 -17.13 14.06
CA SER A 90 1.02 -18.03 15.00
C SER A 90 1.28 -19.54 14.79
N SER A 91 1.97 -19.92 13.72
CA SER A 91 2.28 -21.33 13.39
C SER A 91 3.58 -21.79 14.06
N LYS A 92 3.44 -22.50 15.20
CA LYS A 92 4.50 -23.20 15.95
C LYS A 92 4.95 -24.50 15.25
N ASP A 93 5.33 -24.45 13.97
CA ASP A 93 6.08 -25.59 13.39
C ASP A 93 7.49 -25.59 13.99
N LYS A 94 7.87 -26.69 14.66
CA LYS A 94 9.11 -26.82 15.43
C LYS A 94 10.39 -26.89 14.56
N THR A 95 10.27 -27.07 13.25
CA THR A 95 11.34 -26.85 12.27
C THR A 95 10.72 -26.68 10.87
N PRO A 96 10.85 -25.53 10.19
CA PRO A 96 10.39 -25.40 8.81
C PRO A 96 11.27 -26.25 7.88
N THR A 97 10.65 -27.04 7.01
CA THR A 97 11.34 -27.73 5.91
C THR A 97 12.07 -26.73 5.01
N GLU A 98 13.10 -27.15 4.28
CA GLU A 98 13.81 -26.26 3.36
C GLU A 98 12.87 -25.61 2.34
N ASP A 99 11.87 -26.34 1.84
CA ASP A 99 10.85 -25.80 0.95
C ASP A 99 10.02 -24.68 1.58
N LYS A 100 9.69 -24.81 2.88
CA LYS A 100 8.98 -23.75 3.62
C LYS A 100 9.87 -22.53 3.86
N LYS A 101 11.18 -22.71 4.05
CA LYS A 101 12.13 -21.59 4.16
C LYS A 101 12.25 -20.85 2.84
N LYS A 102 12.44 -21.57 1.73
CA LYS A 102 12.47 -21.03 0.37
C LYS A 102 11.18 -20.28 0.03
N ALA A 103 10.02 -20.90 0.27
CA ALA A 103 8.71 -20.25 0.06
C ALA A 103 8.54 -18.96 0.85
N ASN A 104 9.02 -18.94 2.09
CA ASN A 104 8.97 -17.73 2.90
C ASN A 104 9.94 -16.65 2.40
N GLN A 105 11.15 -17.00 1.97
CA GLN A 105 12.09 -16.06 1.36
C GLN A 105 11.55 -15.49 0.05
N TRP A 106 11.03 -16.35 -0.82
CA TRP A 106 10.37 -15.97 -2.08
C TRP A 106 9.25 -14.95 -1.88
N PHE A 107 8.32 -15.24 -0.96
CA PHE A 107 7.22 -14.34 -0.69
C PHE A 107 7.67 -13.04 0.03
N LEU A 108 8.68 -13.12 0.91
CA LEU A 108 9.28 -11.93 1.52
C LEU A 108 9.97 -11.05 0.48
N SER A 109 10.66 -11.65 -0.50
CA SER A 109 11.24 -10.94 -1.63
C SER A 109 10.15 -10.23 -2.43
N ALA A 110 9.05 -10.91 -2.74
CA ALA A 110 7.91 -10.32 -3.45
C ALA A 110 7.36 -9.08 -2.72
N ILE A 111 7.16 -9.13 -1.40
CA ILE A 111 6.78 -7.95 -0.60
C ILE A 111 7.87 -6.87 -0.66
N GLY A 112 9.13 -7.30 -0.55
CA GLY A 112 10.31 -6.44 -0.51
C GLY A 112 10.55 -5.63 -1.78
N LEU A 113 10.08 -6.07 -2.94
CA LEU A 113 10.27 -5.38 -4.22
C LEU A 113 9.75 -3.93 -4.20
N ALA A 114 8.71 -3.64 -3.42
CA ALA A 114 8.20 -2.28 -3.31
C ALA A 114 9.10 -1.36 -2.48
N LEU A 115 10.06 -1.91 -1.75
CA LEU A 115 10.91 -1.19 -0.78
C LEU A 115 12.34 -0.98 -1.30
N ILE A 116 12.73 -1.67 -2.37
CA ILE A 116 14.07 -1.59 -2.95
C ILE A 116 14.13 -0.56 -4.08
N PRO A 117 15.33 -0.09 -4.48
CA PRO A 117 15.47 0.82 -5.60
C PRO A 117 14.83 0.28 -6.89
N PRO A 118 14.10 1.10 -7.67
CA PRO A 118 13.38 0.62 -8.85
C PRO A 118 14.25 -0.07 -9.90
N ASN A 119 15.47 0.44 -10.08
CA ASN A 119 16.41 -0.05 -11.09
C ASN A 119 16.92 -1.48 -10.84
N ILE A 120 16.61 -2.09 -9.70
CA ILE A 120 17.05 -3.46 -9.37
C ILE A 120 15.89 -4.44 -9.24
N ILE A 121 14.64 -4.00 -9.43
CA ILE A 121 13.44 -4.81 -9.21
C ILE A 121 13.45 -6.07 -10.08
N GLU A 122 13.65 -5.92 -11.39
CA GLU A 122 13.62 -7.06 -12.32
C GLU A 122 14.69 -8.09 -12.01
N ASN A 123 15.95 -7.66 -11.91
CA ASN A 123 17.06 -8.56 -11.60
C ASN A 123 16.87 -9.26 -10.25
N THR A 124 16.40 -8.52 -9.24
CA THR A 124 16.13 -9.08 -7.90
C THR A 124 15.03 -10.14 -7.94
N TRP A 125 13.97 -9.92 -8.72
CA TRP A 125 12.91 -10.90 -8.86
C TRP A 125 13.35 -12.13 -9.65
N THR A 126 14.15 -11.96 -10.71
CA THR A 126 14.76 -13.08 -11.44
C THR A 126 15.59 -13.97 -10.52
N MET A 127 16.47 -13.39 -9.70
CA MET A 127 17.22 -14.14 -8.68
C MET A 127 16.30 -14.86 -7.69
N ALA A 128 15.22 -14.21 -7.24
CA ALA A 128 14.24 -14.84 -6.36
C ALA A 128 13.52 -16.03 -7.01
N MET A 129 13.23 -15.93 -8.31
CA MET A 129 12.61 -17.00 -9.07
C MET A 129 13.53 -18.22 -9.17
N ASP A 130 14.83 -18.01 -9.39
CA ASP A 130 15.81 -19.09 -9.52
C ASP A 130 16.15 -19.75 -8.18
N GLU A 131 16.35 -18.94 -7.13
CA GLU A 131 16.91 -19.44 -5.86
C GLU A 131 15.84 -19.88 -4.84
N SER A 132 14.67 -19.24 -4.87
CA SER A 132 13.69 -19.31 -3.77
C SER A 132 12.31 -19.84 -4.18
N THR A 133 12.01 -20.01 -5.49
CA THR A 133 10.69 -20.53 -5.92
C THR A 133 10.43 -21.92 -5.34
N PRO A 134 9.29 -22.14 -4.66
CA PRO A 134 8.92 -23.46 -4.18
C PRO A 134 8.60 -24.40 -5.34
N ASP A 135 9.02 -25.66 -5.22
CA ASP A 135 8.76 -26.71 -6.21
C ASP A 135 7.29 -27.13 -6.22
N HIS A 136 6.46 -26.28 -6.81
CA HIS A 136 5.01 -26.48 -6.95
C HIS A 136 4.51 -25.65 -8.14
N HIS A 137 3.68 -26.25 -9.00
CA HIS A 137 3.17 -25.59 -10.21
C HIS A 137 2.46 -24.24 -9.93
N SER A 138 1.74 -24.13 -8.82
CA SER A 138 1.12 -22.86 -8.39
C SER A 138 2.14 -21.74 -8.13
N SER A 139 3.38 -22.04 -7.75
CA SER A 139 4.42 -21.03 -7.54
C SER A 139 4.79 -20.35 -8.86
N ILE A 140 4.84 -21.11 -9.96
CA ILE A 140 5.09 -20.59 -11.31
C ILE A 140 3.96 -19.62 -11.70
N LYS A 141 2.69 -19.99 -11.47
CA LYS A 141 1.54 -19.11 -11.73
C LYS A 141 1.61 -17.80 -10.93
N PHE A 142 2.15 -17.84 -9.71
CA PHE A 142 2.38 -16.63 -8.93
C PHE A 142 3.51 -15.78 -9.53
N ASN A 143 4.60 -16.39 -9.98
CA ASN A 143 5.70 -15.69 -10.65
C ASN A 143 5.19 -14.98 -11.92
N ASP A 144 4.43 -15.67 -12.77
CA ASP A 144 3.82 -15.12 -13.98
C ASP A 144 2.91 -13.93 -13.66
N TYR A 145 2.10 -14.05 -12.59
CA TYR A 145 1.27 -12.96 -12.08
C TYR A 145 2.11 -11.76 -11.65
N LEU A 146 3.17 -11.97 -10.86
CA LEU A 146 3.99 -10.88 -10.35
C LEU A 146 4.73 -10.16 -11.49
N VAL A 147 5.25 -10.92 -12.46
CA VAL A 147 5.90 -10.40 -13.67
C VAL A 147 4.95 -9.54 -14.49
N SER A 148 3.83 -10.11 -14.93
CA SER A 148 2.85 -9.41 -15.77
C SER A 148 2.13 -8.27 -15.06
N THR A 149 2.05 -8.27 -13.73
CA THR A 149 1.31 -7.24 -12.99
C THR A 149 2.21 -6.11 -12.50
N TYR A 150 3.45 -6.39 -12.07
CA TYR A 150 4.27 -5.41 -11.36
C TYR A 150 5.73 -5.33 -11.81
N VAL A 151 6.38 -6.45 -12.13
CA VAL A 151 7.85 -6.49 -12.25
C VAL A 151 8.35 -6.08 -13.62
N ASP A 152 7.73 -6.55 -14.70
CA ASP A 152 8.17 -6.24 -16.07
C ASP A 152 8.05 -4.73 -16.35
N SER A 153 9.16 -4.02 -16.47
CA SER A 153 9.17 -2.58 -16.75
C SER A 153 8.53 -2.22 -18.09
N SER A 154 8.50 -3.15 -19.04
CA SER A 154 8.05 -2.89 -20.40
C SER A 154 6.55 -3.11 -20.57
N SER A 155 5.98 -4.12 -19.90
CA SER A 155 4.59 -4.54 -20.15
C SER A 155 3.74 -4.75 -18.91
N SER A 156 4.27 -4.51 -17.70
CA SER A 156 3.49 -4.71 -16.47
C SER A 156 2.24 -3.83 -16.44
N ARG A 157 1.16 -4.40 -15.90
CA ARG A 157 -0.10 -3.68 -15.70
C ARG A 157 0.07 -2.42 -14.84
N PHE A 158 0.94 -2.47 -13.82
CA PHE A 158 1.26 -1.34 -12.96
C PHE A 158 2.77 -1.11 -12.96
N HIS A 159 3.18 -0.01 -13.58
CA HIS A 159 4.57 0.38 -13.62
C HIS A 159 5.11 0.69 -12.21
N PHE A 160 6.36 0.31 -11.92
CA PHE A 160 6.98 0.48 -10.58
C PHE A 160 6.93 1.90 -10.04
N ASN A 161 6.92 2.92 -10.90
CA ASN A 161 6.76 4.32 -10.50
C ASN A 161 5.48 4.60 -9.71
N THR A 162 4.45 3.75 -9.84
CA THR A 162 3.19 3.94 -9.13
C THR A 162 3.15 3.18 -7.81
N TRP A 163 3.77 2.00 -7.69
CA TRP A 163 3.62 1.15 -6.49
C TRP A 163 4.89 0.98 -5.65
N ASN A 164 6.05 1.31 -6.20
CA ASN A 164 7.29 1.31 -5.43
C ASN A 164 7.27 2.49 -4.44
N VAL A 165 7.68 2.23 -3.20
CA VAL A 165 7.70 3.19 -2.10
C VAL A 165 9.12 3.47 -1.60
N ASN A 166 10.16 3.13 -2.35
CA ASN A 166 11.55 3.41 -1.98
C ASN A 166 11.80 4.89 -1.74
N ASP A 167 11.31 5.75 -2.64
CA ASP A 167 11.41 7.21 -2.48
C ASP A 167 10.69 7.70 -1.23
N ALA A 168 9.57 7.07 -0.86
CA ALA A 168 8.88 7.40 0.39
C ALA A 168 9.70 7.01 1.62
N ILE A 169 10.49 5.93 1.57
CA ILE A 169 11.43 5.59 2.65
C ILE A 169 12.52 6.66 2.75
N VAL A 170 13.16 6.98 1.63
CA VAL A 170 14.31 7.92 1.57
C VAL A 170 13.91 9.32 2.03
N ASN A 171 12.73 9.79 1.64
CA ASN A 171 12.22 11.12 1.98
C ASN A 171 11.38 11.15 3.27
N ASN A 172 11.36 10.06 4.05
CA ASN A 172 10.57 9.93 5.28
C ASN A 172 9.07 10.27 5.10
N MET A 173 8.51 9.88 3.96
CA MET A 173 7.10 10.06 3.63
C MET A 173 6.26 8.83 4.07
N PRO A 174 4.95 9.01 4.32
CA PRO A 174 4.05 7.89 4.60
C PRO A 174 4.01 6.86 3.46
N ARG A 175 4.21 5.58 3.80
CA ARG A 175 4.15 4.44 2.84
C ARG A 175 2.82 3.71 2.80
N MET A 176 2.11 3.76 3.92
CA MET A 176 0.85 3.06 4.11
C MET A 176 -0.27 4.07 4.39
N ASN A 177 -1.47 3.73 3.98
CA ASN A 177 -2.71 4.44 4.30
C ASN A 177 -3.26 4.05 5.70
N ASN A 178 -2.43 3.63 6.66
CA ASN A 178 -2.88 3.13 7.98
C ASN A 178 -3.85 4.07 8.70
N HIS A 179 -3.70 5.38 8.50
CA HIS A 179 -4.60 6.38 9.06
C HIS A 179 -5.99 6.35 8.38
N VAL A 180 -6.04 6.11 7.07
CA VAL A 180 -7.27 5.85 6.29
C VAL A 180 -7.93 4.55 6.75
N GLU A 181 -7.16 3.48 6.89
CA GLU A 181 -7.68 2.18 7.33
C GLU A 181 -8.19 2.21 8.78
N GLY A 182 -7.52 2.95 9.66
CA GLY A 182 -7.99 3.17 11.03
C GLY A 182 -9.32 3.91 11.05
N TYR A 183 -9.47 4.91 10.18
CA TYR A 183 -10.71 5.65 10.02
C TYR A 183 -11.84 4.82 9.40
N ASN A 184 -11.56 4.04 8.36
CA ASN A 184 -12.53 3.10 7.77
C ASN A 184 -13.03 2.09 8.80
N ASN A 185 -12.17 1.63 9.71
CA ASN A 185 -12.60 0.78 10.82
C ASN A 185 -13.55 1.49 11.78
N ILE A 186 -13.24 2.74 12.14
CA ILE A 186 -14.12 3.54 12.99
C ILE A 186 -15.49 3.69 12.32
N LEU A 187 -15.52 4.04 11.03
CA LEU A 187 -16.76 4.07 10.25
C LEU A 187 -17.49 2.72 10.28
N GLY A 188 -16.78 1.60 10.12
CA GLY A 188 -17.37 0.26 10.23
C GLY A 188 -18.02 -0.02 11.59
N THR A 189 -17.56 0.62 12.67
CA THR A 189 -18.18 0.50 14.01
C THR A 189 -19.33 1.47 14.24
N LEU A 190 -19.30 2.64 13.59
CA LEU A 190 -20.32 3.68 13.74
C LEU A 190 -21.56 3.40 12.89
N PHE A 191 -21.37 2.83 11.71
CA PHE A 191 -22.44 2.63 10.75
C PHE A 191 -23.13 1.28 10.99
N PRO A 192 -24.48 1.23 11.07
CA PRO A 192 -25.18 -0.04 11.13
C PRO A 192 -25.00 -0.81 9.82
N ILE A 193 -25.34 -2.09 9.81
CA ILE A 193 -25.31 -2.89 8.59
C ILE A 193 -26.44 -2.42 7.66
N HIS A 194 -26.09 -1.91 6.47
CA HIS A 194 -27.01 -1.40 5.45
C HIS A 194 -27.99 -0.29 5.92
N PRO A 195 -27.50 0.88 6.37
CA PRO A 195 -28.37 2.01 6.70
C PRO A 195 -29.08 2.50 5.43
N HIS A 196 -30.34 2.94 5.58
CA HIS A 196 -30.98 3.72 4.52
C HIS A 196 -30.23 5.06 4.33
N THR A 197 -30.31 5.64 3.13
CA THR A 197 -29.50 6.81 2.73
C THR A 197 -29.59 7.98 3.69
N TYR A 198 -30.77 8.29 4.22
CA TYR A 198 -30.93 9.38 5.21
C TYR A 198 -30.13 9.11 6.49
N ARG A 199 -30.21 7.89 7.05
CA ARG A 199 -29.45 7.53 8.25
C ARG A 199 -27.95 7.56 7.99
N PHE A 200 -27.52 7.13 6.80
CA PHE A 200 -26.13 7.21 6.37
C PHE A 200 -25.63 8.67 6.34
N ILE A 201 -26.42 9.59 5.78
CA ILE A 201 -26.08 11.02 5.71
C ILE A 201 -26.03 11.64 7.11
N GLU A 202 -26.96 11.30 8.01
CA GLU A 202 -26.92 11.76 9.41
C GLU A 202 -25.63 11.34 10.11
N LEU A 203 -25.28 10.05 10.04
CA LEU A 203 -24.05 9.53 10.65
C LEU A 203 -22.79 10.20 10.08
N LEU A 204 -22.76 10.48 8.76
CA LEU A 204 -21.65 11.22 8.16
C LEU A 204 -21.56 12.67 8.65
N ARG A 205 -22.70 13.33 8.91
CA ARG A 205 -22.72 14.69 9.46
C ARG A 205 -22.21 14.71 10.90
N ASP A 206 -22.68 13.78 11.72
CA ASP A 206 -22.22 13.63 13.11
C ASP A 206 -20.71 13.36 13.15
N GLU A 207 -20.23 12.45 12.30
CA GLU A 207 -18.80 12.16 12.18
C GLU A 207 -18.01 13.36 11.66
N HIS A 208 -18.53 14.10 10.69
CA HIS A 208 -17.86 15.32 10.20
C HIS A 208 -17.69 16.36 11.31
N LEU A 209 -18.73 16.60 12.11
CA LEU A 209 -18.67 17.53 13.25
C LEU A 209 -17.65 17.06 14.30
N PHE A 210 -17.62 15.76 14.60
CA PHE A 210 -16.64 15.19 15.50
C PHE A 210 -15.20 15.38 15.00
N GLN A 211 -14.95 15.10 13.71
CA GLN A 211 -13.63 15.28 13.10
C GLN A 211 -13.20 16.74 13.03
N GLN A 212 -14.15 17.67 12.78
CA GLN A 212 -13.88 19.10 12.84
C GLN A 212 -13.44 19.52 14.25
N HIS A 213 -14.14 19.05 15.29
CA HIS A 213 -13.76 19.33 16.67
C HIS A 213 -12.36 18.81 17.01
N GLN A 214 -12.02 17.58 16.59
CA GLN A 214 -10.67 17.04 16.75
C GLN A 214 -9.61 17.87 16.01
N ALA A 215 -9.92 18.34 14.79
CA ALA A 215 -9.02 19.18 14.02
C ALA A 215 -8.75 20.51 14.72
N GLU A 216 -9.77 21.14 15.30
CA GLU A 216 -9.63 22.37 16.08
C GLU A 216 -8.80 22.16 17.35
N GLN A 217 -9.05 21.08 18.10
CA GLN A 217 -8.24 20.73 19.28
C GLN A 217 -6.77 20.46 18.92
N SER A 218 -6.51 19.86 17.74
CA SER A 218 -5.14 19.56 17.30
C SER A 218 -4.29 20.79 16.97
N LYS A 219 -4.89 21.97 16.84
CA LYS A 219 -4.17 23.25 16.71
C LYS A 219 -3.45 23.63 18.00
N CYS A 220 -3.87 23.06 19.14
CA CYS A 220 -3.14 23.13 20.40
C CYS A 220 -2.05 22.05 20.39
N PHE A 221 -0.80 22.45 20.55
CA PHE A 221 0.39 21.60 20.35
C PHE A 221 0.30 20.27 21.11
N VAL A 222 0.15 19.16 20.38
CA VAL A 222 0.28 17.81 20.95
C VAL A 222 1.66 17.26 20.54
N PRO A 223 2.58 16.99 21.50
CA PRO A 223 3.87 16.39 21.18
C PRO A 223 3.68 15.08 20.43
N ARG A 224 4.40 14.91 19.33
CA ARG A 224 4.35 13.67 18.56
C ARG A 224 5.20 12.62 19.27
N GLY A 225 4.55 11.65 19.90
CA GLY A 225 5.23 10.49 20.48
C GLY A 225 5.89 9.61 19.41
N HIS A 226 6.99 8.95 19.77
CA HIS A 226 7.69 7.96 18.95
C HIS A 226 6.75 6.81 18.57
N LYS A 227 6.78 6.37 17.30
CA LYS A 227 5.93 5.28 16.81
C LYS A 227 6.80 4.14 16.29
N SER A 228 6.32 2.89 16.42
CA SER A 228 7.02 1.74 15.82
C SER A 228 7.09 1.74 14.29
N SER A 229 6.45 2.69 13.60
CA SER A 229 6.71 2.96 12.18
C SER A 229 8.08 3.59 11.94
N ASP A 230 8.60 4.30 12.93
CA ASP A 230 9.84 5.07 12.87
C ASP A 230 11.01 4.08 12.95
N ASP A 231 10.92 3.09 13.85
CA ASP A 231 11.85 1.96 13.95
C ASP A 231 11.99 1.20 12.61
N ILE A 232 10.87 0.86 11.98
CA ILE A 232 10.86 0.17 10.68
C ILE A 232 11.52 1.04 9.61
N THR A 233 11.25 2.34 9.62
CA THR A 233 11.86 3.26 8.64
C THR A 233 13.38 3.34 8.84
N ALA A 234 13.84 3.38 10.09
CA ALA A 234 15.26 3.34 10.42
C ALA A 234 15.93 2.02 9.98
N GLU A 235 15.25 0.88 10.20
CA GLU A 235 15.72 -0.44 9.74
C GLU A 235 15.85 -0.49 8.22
N LEU A 236 14.81 -0.06 7.48
CA LEU A 236 14.83 -0.03 6.01
C LEU A 236 15.94 0.88 5.47
N LEU A 237 16.14 2.07 6.07
CA LEU A 237 17.24 2.96 5.69
C LEU A 237 18.62 2.34 5.97
N SER A 238 18.76 1.58 7.05
CA SER A 238 19.98 0.82 7.35
C SER A 238 20.25 -0.25 6.28
N LEU A 239 19.23 -1.02 5.89
CA LEU A 239 19.34 -2.03 4.83
C LEU A 239 19.75 -1.42 3.48
N LEU A 240 19.13 -0.30 3.09
CA LEU A 240 19.51 0.43 1.88
C LEU A 240 20.95 0.93 1.91
N LYS A 241 21.46 1.35 3.08
CA LYS A 241 22.87 1.73 3.25
C LYS A 241 23.80 0.52 3.08
N LYS A 242 23.46 -0.64 3.62
CA LYS A 242 24.24 -1.88 3.47
C LYS A 242 24.33 -2.31 2.00
N TYR A 243 23.20 -2.26 1.29
CA TYR A 243 23.17 -2.50 -0.15
C TYR A 243 24.09 -1.55 -0.93
N LYS A 244 24.03 -0.24 -0.65
CA LYS A 244 24.92 0.76 -1.29
C LYS A 244 26.41 0.53 -1.02
N LYS A 245 26.75 -0.14 0.09
CA LYS A 245 28.13 -0.52 0.43
C LYS A 245 28.57 -1.86 -0.18
N GLY A 246 27.66 -2.57 -0.88
CA GLY A 246 27.93 -3.90 -1.41
C GLY A 246 27.89 -5.02 -0.36
N GLU A 247 27.38 -4.75 0.84
CA GLU A 247 27.26 -5.76 1.91
C GLU A 247 26.06 -6.72 1.70
N LEU A 248 25.13 -6.35 0.81
CA LEU A 248 23.95 -7.13 0.45
C LEU A 248 23.78 -7.13 -1.06
N ASP A 249 23.38 -8.26 -1.64
CA ASP A 249 22.83 -8.30 -3.00
C ASP A 249 21.35 -7.87 -3.03
N GLY A 250 20.77 -7.79 -4.23
CA GLY A 250 19.38 -7.37 -4.43
C GLY A 250 18.36 -8.30 -3.76
N LEU A 251 18.57 -9.61 -3.84
CA LEU A 251 17.69 -10.62 -3.26
C LEU A 251 17.74 -10.60 -1.73
N GLN A 252 18.93 -10.50 -1.15
CA GLN A 252 19.13 -10.36 0.28
C GLN A 252 18.48 -9.08 0.80
N LEU A 253 18.60 -7.97 0.06
CA LEU A 253 17.95 -6.71 0.39
C LEU A 253 16.43 -6.85 0.38
N SER A 254 15.82 -7.39 -0.68
CA SER A 254 14.37 -7.51 -0.78
C SER A 254 13.80 -8.40 0.32
N ILE A 255 14.43 -9.55 0.60
CA ILE A 255 14.01 -10.46 1.67
C ILE A 255 14.05 -9.77 3.04
N GLN A 256 15.14 -9.06 3.34
CA GLN A 256 15.28 -8.36 4.63
C GLN A 256 14.30 -7.19 4.76
N CYS A 257 14.10 -6.40 3.69
CA CYS A 257 13.09 -5.34 3.65
C CYS A 257 11.68 -5.90 3.86
N GLY A 258 11.33 -6.99 3.16
CA GLY A 258 10.05 -7.67 3.33
C GLY A 258 9.86 -8.18 4.76
N LYS A 259 10.91 -8.72 5.39
CA LYS A 259 10.89 -9.18 6.78
C LYS A 259 10.63 -8.05 7.78
N ALA A 260 11.27 -6.89 7.60
CA ALA A 260 11.12 -5.72 8.48
C ALA A 260 9.67 -5.21 8.52
N VAL A 261 8.93 -5.28 7.41
CA VAL A 261 7.55 -4.79 7.31
C VAL A 261 6.48 -5.86 7.56
N LYS A 262 6.84 -7.15 7.45
CA LYS A 262 5.90 -8.28 7.52
C LYS A 262 5.02 -8.25 8.76
N THR A 263 5.57 -7.95 9.93
CA THR A 263 4.85 -7.93 11.21
C THR A 263 3.69 -6.93 11.23
N LYS A 264 3.74 -5.88 10.40
CA LYS A 264 2.69 -4.86 10.30
C LYS A 264 1.64 -5.13 9.24
N LEU A 265 1.87 -6.12 8.36
CA LEU A 265 0.92 -6.56 7.36
C LEU A 265 -0.07 -7.62 7.89
N VAL A 266 0.15 -8.10 9.13
CA VAL A 266 -0.59 -9.22 9.76
C VAL A 266 -1.90 -8.77 10.43
N ILE A 267 -2.28 -7.50 10.35
CA ILE A 267 -3.45 -6.99 11.09
C ILE A 267 -4.48 -6.42 10.12
N LYS A 268 -5.38 -7.30 9.67
CA LYS A 268 -6.85 -7.22 9.76
C LYS A 268 -7.47 -8.44 9.09
#